data_AF-A0A645GNB2-F1
#
_entry.id   AF-A0A645GNB2-F1
#
_cell.length_a   1.000
_cell.length_b   1.000
_cell.length_c   1.000
_cell.angle_alpha   90.00
_cell.angle_beta   90.00
_cell.angle_gamma   90.00
#
_symmetry.space_group_name_H-M   'P 1'
#
loop_
_entity.id
_entity.type
_entity.pdbx_description
1 polymer ?
#
loop_
_entity_poly.entity_id
_entity_poly.type
_entity_poly.pdbx_seq_one_letter_code
_entity_poly.pdbx_strand_id
1 'polypeptide(L)'
;MQEEILMLAKTLSGAGEDEAEALALLCAASEKAWTQRLQDGMTAEKCREAFLCAAALNAAAGLIAGRGGAVRFTAGDVSVTETEGGQTAGALREEAERLMAPYVTAADFCFRGVRG
;
A
#
# COMPACT_ATOMS: atom_id res chain seq x y z
N MET A 1 3.57 14.52 7.22
CA MET A 1 2.85 13.42 6.57
C MET A 1 3.75 12.19 6.46
N GLN A 2 4.89 12.26 5.77
CA GLN A 2 5.81 11.12 5.62
C GLN A 2 6.25 10.47 6.95
N GLU A 3 6.63 11.26 7.96
CA GLU A 3 7.00 10.75 9.29
C GLU A 3 5.84 10.02 10.01
N GLU A 4 4.60 10.51 9.80
CA GLU A 4 3.40 9.91 10.39
C GLU A 4 3.07 8.57 9.71
N ILE A 5 3.20 8.51 8.38
CA ILE A 5 3.05 7.28 7.59
C ILE A 5 4.08 6.25 8.07
N LEU A 6 5.34 6.66 8.23
CA LEU A 6 6.41 5.78 8.68
C LEU A 6 6.16 5.22 10.08
N MET A 7 5.71 6.06 11.02
CA MET A 7 5.37 5.65 12.38
C MET A 7 4.25 4.58 12.36
N LEU A 8 3.15 4.87 11.66
CA LEU A 8 2.02 3.94 11.54
C LEU A 8 2.43 2.63 10.86
N ALA A 9 3.17 2.72 9.76
CA ALA A 9 3.61 1.56 8.99
C ALA A 9 4.56 0.67 9.82
N LYS A 10 5.40 1.27 10.68
CA LYS A 10 6.28 0.52 11.60
C LYS A 10 5.47 -0.27 12.61
N THR A 11 4.43 0.33 13.20
CA THR A 11 3.52 -0.36 14.11
C THR A 11 2.75 -1.49 13.42
N LEU A 12 2.26 -1.27 12.19
CA LEU A 12 1.48 -2.23 11.43
C LEU A 12 2.31 -3.43 10.93
N SER A 13 3.56 -3.19 10.52
CA SER A 13 4.44 -4.22 9.98
C SER A 13 5.29 -4.95 11.04
N GLY A 14 5.44 -4.37 12.23
CA GLY A 14 6.40 -4.84 13.22
C GLY A 14 7.85 -4.76 12.69
N ALA A 15 8.17 -3.71 11.93
CA ALA A 15 9.51 -3.53 11.35
C ALA A 15 10.58 -3.32 12.43
N GLY A 16 11.67 -4.08 12.33
CA GLY A 16 12.87 -3.89 13.13
C GLY A 16 13.69 -2.68 12.67
N GLU A 17 14.82 -2.42 13.33
CA GLU A 17 15.74 -1.34 12.96
C GLU A 17 16.38 -1.58 11.58
N ASP A 18 16.72 -2.83 11.27
CA ASP A 18 17.32 -3.22 9.98
C ASP A 18 16.41 -2.98 8.77
N GLU A 19 15.09 -2.89 9.00
CA GLU A 19 14.09 -2.69 7.95
C GLU A 19 13.60 -1.23 7.87
N ALA A 20 14.09 -0.35 8.75
CA ALA A 20 13.62 1.03 8.85
C ALA A 20 13.86 1.83 7.56
N GLU A 21 15.01 1.65 6.91
CA GLU A 21 15.32 2.31 5.63
C GLU A 21 14.43 1.79 4.50
N ALA A 22 14.25 0.48 4.40
CA ALA A 22 13.37 -0.14 3.40
C ALA A 22 11.92 0.33 3.59
N LEU A 23 11.45 0.39 4.84
CA LEU A 23 10.12 0.88 5.17
C LEU A 23 9.96 2.36 4.83
N ALA A 24 10.97 3.21 5.07
CA ALA A 24 10.94 4.62 4.70
C ALA A 24 10.79 4.82 3.18
N LEU A 25 11.50 4.02 2.38
CA LEU A 25 11.36 4.02 0.92
C LEU A 25 9.96 3.55 0.48
N LEU A 26 9.42 2.50 1.11
CA LEU A 26 8.07 2.00 0.85
C LEU A 26 6.98 3.02 1.20
N CYS A 27 7.16 3.77 2.30
CA CYS A 27 6.26 4.86 2.67
C CYS A 27 6.26 5.96 1.59
N ALA A 28 7.44 6.37 1.11
CA ALA A 28 7.56 7.41 0.10
C ALA A 28 6.96 6.96 -1.24
N ALA A 29 7.16 5.70 -1.62
CA ALA A 29 6.54 5.12 -2.81
C ALA A 29 5.01 5.06 -2.68
N SER A 30 4.50 4.68 -1.50
CA SER A 30 3.06 4.58 -1.24
C SER A 30 2.37 5.94 -1.25
N GLU A 31 2.97 6.96 -0.64
CA GLU A 31 2.48 8.36 -0.71
C GLU A 31 2.36 8.82 -2.16
N LYS A 32 3.40 8.63 -2.97
CA LYS A 32 3.38 9.01 -4.39
C LYS A 32 2.32 8.25 -5.18
N ALA A 33 2.20 6.93 -4.97
CA ALA A 33 1.22 6.10 -5.66
C ALA A 33 -0.22 6.54 -5.37
N TRP A 34 -0.54 6.85 -4.10
CA TRP A 34 -1.86 7.36 -3.74
C TRP A 34 -2.10 8.76 -4.27
N THR A 35 -1.09 9.64 -4.21
CA THR A 35 -1.17 11.01 -4.73
C THR A 35 -1.49 11.02 -6.22
N GLN A 36 -0.88 10.12 -7.01
CA GLN A 36 -1.14 9.99 -8.45
C GLN A 36 -2.55 9.46 -8.78
N ARG A 37 -3.20 8.77 -7.83
CA ARG A 37 -4.54 8.20 -8.01
C ARG A 37 -5.65 9.09 -7.48
N LEU A 38 -5.34 10.19 -6.79
CA LEU A 38 -6.33 11.14 -6.30
C LEU A 38 -7.16 11.70 -7.45
N GLN A 39 -8.46 11.86 -7.22
CA GLN A 39 -9.36 12.49 -8.17
C GLN A 39 -8.99 13.95 -8.46
N ASP A 40 -9.33 14.44 -9.65
CA ASP A 40 -9.14 15.86 -10.00
C ASP A 40 -9.81 16.78 -8.96
N GLY A 41 -9.02 17.69 -8.39
CA GLY A 41 -9.47 18.62 -7.35
C GLY A 41 -9.46 18.07 -5.91
N MET A 42 -9.10 16.80 -5.71
CA MET A 42 -8.74 16.26 -4.39
C MET A 42 -7.26 16.47 -4.08
N THR A 43 -6.97 16.76 -2.82
CA THR A 43 -5.61 16.85 -2.29
C THR A 43 -5.45 15.88 -1.13
N ALA A 44 -4.23 15.45 -0.86
CA ALA A 44 -3.93 14.60 0.29
C ALA A 44 -4.39 15.25 1.61
N GLU A 45 -4.47 16.58 1.69
CA GLU A 45 -4.98 17.29 2.87
C GLU A 45 -6.48 17.10 3.08
N LYS A 46 -7.29 17.05 2.01
CA LYS A 46 -8.75 16.86 2.10
C LYS A 46 -9.14 15.46 2.59
N CYS A 47 -8.27 14.48 2.40
CA CYS A 47 -8.46 13.09 2.82
C CYS A 47 -7.36 12.63 3.78
N ARG A 48 -6.76 13.55 4.55
CA ARG A 48 -5.51 13.34 5.30
C ARG A 48 -5.51 12.06 6.14
N GLU A 49 -6.55 11.82 6.93
CA GLU A 49 -6.62 10.65 7.81
C GLU A 49 -6.69 9.34 7.02
N ALA A 50 -7.56 9.26 6.00
CA ALA A 50 -7.68 8.10 5.13
C ALA A 50 -6.38 7.86 4.33
N PHE A 51 -5.77 8.94 3.84
CA PHE A 51 -4.52 8.91 3.07
C PHE A 51 -3.36 8.39 3.91
N LEU A 52 -3.19 8.90 5.14
CA LEU A 52 -2.16 8.44 6.08
C LEU A 52 -2.29 6.94 6.36
N CYS A 53 -3.50 6.48 6.69
CA CYS A 53 -3.78 5.08 6.96
C CYS A 53 -3.52 4.20 5.73
N ALA A 54 -4.04 4.58 4.56
CA ALA A 54 -3.88 3.79 3.34
C ALA A 54 -2.43 3.73 2.84
N ALA A 55 -1.67 4.83 2.97
CA ALA A 55 -0.25 4.83 2.65
C ALA A 55 0.55 3.93 3.61
N ALA A 56 0.24 3.97 4.91
CA ALA A 56 0.90 3.15 5.91
C ALA A 56 0.59 1.64 5.74
N LEU A 57 -0.67 1.30 5.48
CA LEU A 57 -1.10 -0.07 5.18
C LEU A 57 -0.40 -0.62 3.93
N ASN A 58 -0.31 0.18 2.85
CA ASN A 58 0.34 -0.24 1.62
C ASN A 58 1.87 -0.42 1.79
N ALA A 59 2.51 0.46 2.55
CA ALA A 59 3.93 0.33 2.88
C ALA A 59 4.22 -0.91 3.75
N ALA A 60 3.40 -1.13 4.78
CA ALA A 60 3.50 -2.30 5.64
C ALA A 60 3.28 -3.61 4.84
N ALA A 61 2.28 -3.64 3.95
CA ALA A 61 2.03 -4.76 3.06
C ALA A 61 3.22 -5.03 2.12
N GLY A 62 3.87 -3.99 1.60
CA GLY A 62 5.09 -4.10 0.80
C GLY A 62 6.23 -4.76 1.56
N LEU A 63 6.44 -4.36 2.83
CA LEU A 63 7.47 -4.94 3.67
C LEU A 63 7.18 -6.41 4.03
N ILE A 64 5.94 -6.71 4.45
CA ILE A 64 5.52 -8.07 4.80
C ILE A 64 5.61 -9.01 3.58
N ALA A 65 5.22 -8.54 2.40
CA ALA A 65 5.38 -9.31 1.16
C ALA A 65 6.86 -9.56 0.82
N GLY A 66 7.74 -8.58 1.07
CA GLY A 66 9.18 -8.71 0.88
C GLY A 66 9.82 -9.74 1.82
N ARG A 67 9.35 -9.86 3.06
CA ARG A 67 9.78 -10.89 4.03
C ARG A 67 9.46 -12.32 3.54
N GLY A 68 8.39 -12.49 2.77
CA GLY A 68 7.95 -13.78 2.21
C GLY A 68 8.74 -14.27 0.99
N GLY A 69 9.79 -13.58 0.55
CA GLY A 69 10.67 -14.02 -0.53
C GLY A 69 10.19 -13.72 -1.96
N ALA A 70 9.02 -13.10 -2.14
CA ALA A 70 8.51 -12.67 -3.45
C ALA A 70 8.57 -11.14 -3.58
N VAL A 71 9.80 -10.60 -3.64
CA VAL A 71 10.01 -9.17 -3.86
C VAL A 71 9.72 -8.85 -5.33
N ARG A 72 8.48 -8.52 -5.67
CA ARG A 72 8.14 -7.82 -6.93
C ARG A 72 7.81 -6.37 -6.61
N PHE A 73 8.79 -5.49 -6.85
CA PHE A 73 8.55 -4.07 -6.89
C PHE A 73 7.99 -3.68 -8.27
N THR A 74 7.05 -2.72 -8.23
CA THR A 74 6.66 -1.79 -9.31
C THR A 74 5.39 -2.13 -10.11
N ALA A 75 4.50 -1.12 -10.09
CA ALA A 75 3.52 -0.73 -11.10
C ALA A 75 2.91 -1.83 -11.98
N GLY A 76 1.66 -2.16 -11.67
CA GLY A 76 0.81 -2.93 -12.57
C GLY A 76 0.94 -4.43 -12.38
N ASP A 77 -0.18 -5.00 -11.99
CA ASP A 77 -0.53 -6.41 -12.10
C ASP A 77 0.13 -7.43 -11.16
N VAL A 78 -0.77 -7.91 -10.29
CA VAL A 78 -0.96 -9.28 -9.80
C VAL A 78 0.30 -10.07 -9.49
N SER A 79 0.55 -10.28 -8.20
CA SER A 79 1.35 -11.40 -7.73
C SER A 79 0.63 -12.04 -6.55
N VAL A 80 -0.06 -13.15 -6.83
CA VAL A 80 -0.61 -14.06 -5.82
C VAL A 80 0.49 -15.07 -5.52
N THR A 81 0.95 -15.07 -4.27
CA THR A 81 1.60 -16.25 -3.70
C THR A 81 1.10 -16.36 -2.27
N GLU A 82 0.19 -17.31 -2.06
CA GLU A 82 -0.34 -17.66 -0.75
C GLU A 82 0.74 -18.41 0.03
N THR A 83 1.47 -17.68 0.85
CA THR A 83 2.15 -18.18 2.04
C THR A 83 1.61 -17.39 3.25
N GLU A 84 1.81 -17.86 4.48
CA GLU A 84 1.23 -17.27 5.70
C GLU A 84 1.43 -15.73 5.83
N GLY A 85 2.48 -15.16 5.23
CA GLY A 85 2.68 -13.69 5.16
C GLY A 85 1.91 -12.96 4.05
N GLY A 86 1.52 -13.65 2.97
CA GLY A 86 0.80 -13.11 1.83
C GLY A 86 -0.68 -12.79 2.13
N GLN A 87 -1.33 -13.58 2.99
CA GLN A 87 -2.70 -13.33 3.42
C GLN A 87 -2.81 -12.00 4.20
N THR A 88 -1.83 -11.73 5.07
CA THR A 88 -1.74 -10.46 5.82
C THR A 88 -1.45 -9.28 4.90
N ALA A 89 -0.50 -9.41 3.96
CA ALA A 89 -0.19 -8.33 3.01
C ALA A 89 -1.35 -8.02 2.04
N GLY A 90 -2.12 -9.03 1.63
CA GLY A 90 -3.32 -8.87 0.80
C GLY A 90 -4.42 -8.10 1.52
N ALA A 91 -4.75 -8.50 2.75
CA ALA A 91 -5.77 -7.85 3.57
C ALA A 91 -5.46 -6.37 3.85
N LEU A 92 -4.18 -6.04 4.09
CA LEU A 92 -3.75 -4.66 4.31
C LEU A 92 -3.94 -3.79 3.05
N ARG A 93 -3.69 -4.34 1.86
CA ARG A 93 -3.93 -3.61 0.59
C ARG A 93 -5.42 -3.42 0.33
N GLU A 94 -6.24 -4.44 0.56
CA GLU A 94 -7.69 -4.35 0.39
C GLU A 94 -8.29 -3.27 1.31
N GLU A 95 -7.87 -3.23 2.57
CA GLU A 95 -8.34 -2.19 3.51
C GLU A 95 -7.85 -0.80 3.10
N ALA A 96 -6.61 -0.66 2.61
CA ALA A 96 -6.10 0.61 2.08
C ALA A 96 -6.93 1.11 0.88
N GLU A 97 -7.31 0.21 -0.03
CA GLU A 97 -8.18 0.52 -1.16
C GLU A 97 -9.58 0.90 -0.72
N ARG A 98 -10.15 0.18 0.26
CA ARG A 98 -11.47 0.48 0.81
C ARG A 98 -11.52 1.86 1.47
N LEU A 99 -10.48 2.24 2.19
CA LEU A 99 -10.36 3.58 2.81
C LEU A 99 -10.23 4.69 1.77
N MET A 100 -9.49 4.44 0.67
CA MET A 100 -9.24 5.44 -0.37
C MET A 100 -10.28 5.46 -1.48
N ALA A 101 -11.17 4.46 -1.57
CA ALA A 101 -12.20 4.32 -2.59
C ALA A 101 -13.01 5.60 -2.91
N PRO A 102 -13.45 6.42 -1.93
CA PRO A 102 -14.20 7.64 -2.24
C PRO A 102 -13.33 8.81 -2.72
N TYR A 103 -12.00 8.74 -2.60
CA TYR A 103 -11.07 9.84 -2.87
C TYR A 103 -10.18 9.62 -4.10
N VAL A 104 -10.11 8.39 -4.59
CA VAL A 104 -9.27 8.01 -5.73
C VAL A 104 -10.12 7.67 -6.93
N THR A 105 -9.58 7.95 -8.10
CA THR A 105 -10.14 7.43 -9.34
C THR A 105 -9.84 5.92 -9.35
N ALA A 106 -10.86 5.09 -9.56
CA ALA A 106 -10.65 3.66 -9.71
C ALA A 106 -9.62 3.46 -10.84
N ALA A 107 -8.63 2.59 -10.62
CA ALA A 107 -7.79 2.13 -11.71
C ALA A 107 -8.69 1.23 -12.56
N ASP A 108 -9.35 1.80 -13.56
CA ASP A 108 -10.22 1.12 -14.52
C ASP A 108 -9.38 0.20 -15.42
N PHE A 109 -8.81 -0.87 -14.87
CA PHE A 109 -8.31 -2.02 -15.62
C PHE A 109 -8.44 -3.30 -14.77
N CYS A 110 -9.68 -3.72 -14.55
CA CYS A 110 -9.96 -5.10 -14.16
C CYS A 110 -9.87 -6.01 -15.40
N PHE A 111 -8.71 -6.58 -15.70
CA PHE A 111 -8.68 -7.88 -16.39
C PHE A 111 -9.10 -8.94 -15.37
N ARG A 112 -10.40 -9.07 -15.11
CA ARG A 112 -10.94 -10.30 -14.53
C ARG A 112 -10.69 -11.39 -15.57
N GLY A 113 -9.67 -12.21 -15.32
CA GLY A 113 -9.37 -13.38 -16.13
C GLY A 113 -10.66 -14.16 -16.39
N VAL A 114 -11.06 -14.22 -17.66
CA VAL A 114 -12.10 -15.16 -18.09
C VAL A 114 -11.55 -16.56 -17.87
N ARG A 115 -12.26 -17.38 -17.09
CA ARG A 115 -11.99 -18.82 -17.04
C ARG A 115 -12.20 -19.36 -18.46
N GLY A 116 -11.11 -19.78 -19.10
CA GLY A 116 -11.16 -20.75 -20.20
C GLY A 116 -11.47 -22.14 -19.67
#